data_AF-A0A3D0JLH3-F1
#
_entry.id   AF-A0A3D0JLH3-F1
#
_cell.length_a   1.000
_cell.length_b   1.000
_cell.length_c   1.000
_cell.angle_alpha   90.00
_cell.angle_beta   90.00
_cell.angle_gamma   90.00
#
_symmetry.space_group_name_H-M   'P 1'
#
loop_
_entity.id
_entity.type
_entity.pdbx_description
1 polymer ?
#
loop_
_entity_poly.entity_id
_entity_poly.type
_entity_poly.pdbx_seq_one_letter_code
_entity_poly.pdbx_strand_id
1 'polypeptide(L)'
;VMHALNPNTVWTWNAIGKRKGAWQLNPDAPEATKGFLLNHLIHELLPEKGDGLRWANSDPITGQAAWYDLKVSITKADQSDPGIYPDFPVIESPGELVKPASTVTYGIQFQPTKGDRS
;
A
#
# COMPACT_ATOMS: atom_id res chain seq x y z
N VAL A 1 -13.52 -10.62 14.41
CA VAL A 1 -12.97 -9.52 15.23
C VAL A 1 -11.68 -10.03 15.87
N MET A 2 -10.62 -9.21 15.92
CA MET A 2 -9.36 -9.61 16.56
C MET A 2 -9.45 -9.32 18.07
N HIS A 3 -9.40 -10.35 18.91
CA HIS A 3 -9.54 -10.22 20.37
C HIS A 3 -8.33 -9.59 21.08
N ALA A 4 -7.17 -9.54 20.42
CA ALA A 4 -5.92 -8.97 20.96
C ALA A 4 -5.75 -7.46 20.71
N LEU A 5 -6.80 -6.77 20.27
CA LEU A 5 -6.76 -5.36 19.89
C LEU A 5 -7.57 -4.51 20.88
N ASN A 6 -7.08 -3.32 21.21
CA ASN A 6 -7.88 -2.33 21.95
C ASN A 6 -9.17 -2.01 21.17
N PRO A 7 -10.35 -1.89 21.81
CA PRO A 7 -11.62 -1.68 21.12
C PRO A 7 -11.67 -0.48 20.16
N ASN A 8 -10.85 0.56 20.42
CA ASN A 8 -10.81 1.79 19.64
C ASN A 8 -9.55 1.90 18.77
N THR A 9 -8.82 0.81 18.61
CA THR A 9 -7.65 0.77 17.74
C THR A 9 -7.99 -0.10 16.54
N VAL A 10 -7.53 0.33 15.38
CA VAL A 10 -7.53 -0.47 14.16
C VAL A 10 -6.09 -0.64 13.71
N TRP A 11 -5.79 -1.78 13.09
CA TRP A 11 -4.48 -2.02 12.50
C TRP A 11 -4.69 -2.59 11.10
N THR A 12 -3.80 -2.22 10.19
CA THR A 12 -3.77 -2.73 8.83
C THR A 12 -2.34 -3.11 8.50
N TRP A 13 -2.18 -4.07 7.60
CA TRP A 13 -0.87 -4.39 7.05
C TRP A 13 -0.36 -3.23 6.17
N ASN A 14 0.92 -2.93 6.26
CA ASN A 14 1.58 -1.98 5.35
C ASN A 14 1.78 -2.60 3.96
N ALA A 15 1.85 -1.75 2.93
CA ALA A 15 2.26 -2.11 1.56
C ALA A 15 1.40 -3.18 0.85
N ILE A 16 0.13 -3.36 1.24
CA ILE A 16 -0.80 -4.25 0.54
C ILE A 16 -1.35 -3.62 -0.74
N GLY A 17 -1.97 -2.44 -0.61
CA GLY A 17 -2.47 -1.69 -1.77
C GLY A 17 -1.33 -1.07 -2.57
N LYS A 18 -1.44 -1.07 -3.90
CA LYS A 18 -0.47 -0.45 -4.80
C LYS A 18 -1.18 0.33 -5.89
N ARG A 19 -0.58 1.46 -6.29
CA ARG A 19 -1.08 2.22 -7.44
C ARG A 19 -0.85 1.45 -8.73
N LYS A 20 -1.83 1.46 -9.64
CA LYS A 20 -1.75 0.84 -10.97
C LYS A 20 -0.48 1.33 -11.70
N GLY A 21 0.30 0.41 -12.26
CA GLY A 21 1.55 0.72 -12.97
C GLY A 21 2.79 0.99 -12.09
N ALA A 22 2.64 1.14 -10.76
CA ALA A 22 3.80 1.30 -9.88
C ALA A 22 4.71 0.07 -9.97
N TRP A 23 6.00 0.28 -10.24
CA TRP A 23 6.98 -0.80 -10.48
C TRP A 23 6.56 -1.78 -11.60
N GLN A 24 5.94 -1.27 -12.67
CA GLN A 24 5.39 -2.08 -13.77
C GLN A 24 4.29 -3.06 -13.33
N LEU A 25 3.62 -2.81 -12.19
CA LEU A 25 2.49 -3.60 -11.73
C LEU A 25 1.36 -3.55 -12.76
N ASN A 26 0.82 -4.71 -13.11
CA ASN A 26 -0.34 -4.81 -13.98
C ASN A 26 -1.52 -4.00 -13.39
N PRO A 27 -2.19 -3.13 -14.18
CA PRO A 27 -3.34 -2.36 -13.72
C PRO A 27 -4.47 -3.21 -13.11
N ASP A 28 -4.60 -4.47 -13.52
CA ASP A 28 -5.63 -5.40 -13.05
C ASP A 28 -5.17 -6.26 -11.86
N ALA A 29 -3.97 -6.03 -11.33
CA ALA A 29 -3.44 -6.78 -10.20
C ALA A 29 -4.32 -6.62 -8.95
N PRO A 30 -4.49 -7.66 -8.12
CA PRO A 30 -5.28 -7.60 -6.89
C PRO A 30 -4.84 -6.48 -5.92
N GLU A 31 -3.55 -6.15 -5.88
CA GLU A 31 -3.00 -5.06 -5.09
C GLU A 31 -3.55 -3.69 -5.52
N ALA A 32 -4.01 -3.55 -6.76
CA ALA A 32 -4.58 -2.33 -7.31
C ALA A 32 -6.13 -2.35 -7.43
N THR A 33 -6.73 -3.54 -7.48
CA THR A 33 -8.19 -3.71 -7.70
C THR A 33 -8.96 -4.21 -6.48
N LYS A 34 -8.26 -4.75 -5.47
CA LYS A 34 -8.84 -5.23 -4.20
C LYS A 34 -8.21 -4.56 -2.98
N GLY A 35 -6.92 -4.20 -3.09
CA GLY A 35 -6.22 -3.39 -2.10
C GLY A 35 -6.41 -1.90 -2.36
N PHE A 36 -6.27 -1.09 -1.32
CA PHE A 36 -6.30 0.37 -1.43
C PHE A 36 -5.15 0.99 -0.65
N LEU A 37 -4.72 2.18 -1.07
CA LEU A 37 -3.65 2.92 -0.41
C LEU A 37 -4.24 3.72 0.75
N LEU A 38 -3.77 3.47 1.97
CA LEU A 38 -4.15 4.28 3.14
C LEU A 38 -3.17 5.43 3.41
N ASN A 39 -1.94 5.34 2.88
CA ASN A 39 -0.86 6.28 3.19
C ASN A 39 -1.20 7.73 2.84
N HIS A 40 -2.13 7.98 1.91
CA HIS A 40 -2.58 9.34 1.58
C HIS A 40 -3.32 10.04 2.73
N LEU A 41 -3.76 9.30 3.76
CA LEU A 41 -4.32 9.86 4.99
C LEU A 41 -3.22 10.35 5.95
N ILE A 42 -2.00 9.78 5.87
CA ILE A 42 -0.87 10.15 6.71
C ILE A 42 -0.28 11.45 6.18
N HIS A 43 -0.41 12.52 6.95
CA HIS A 43 0.13 13.81 6.56
C HIS A 43 1.62 13.89 6.90
N GLU A 44 2.41 14.44 5.98
CA GLU A 44 3.85 14.69 6.16
C GLU A 44 4.14 15.78 7.19
N LEU A 45 3.13 16.58 7.56
CA LEU A 45 3.24 17.72 8.46
C LEU A 45 2.26 17.56 9.63
N LEU A 46 2.71 17.97 10.82
CA LEU A 46 1.83 18.09 11.98
C LEU A 46 0.82 19.24 11.77
N PRO A 47 -0.31 19.23 12.50
CA PRO A 47 -1.22 20.36 12.54
C PRO A 47 -0.51 21.66 12.92
N GLU A 48 -0.98 22.78 12.35
CA GLU A 48 -0.43 24.10 12.65
C GLU A 48 -0.58 24.43 14.14
N LYS A 49 0.48 24.99 14.73
CA LYS A 49 0.54 25.32 16.17
C LYS A 49 0.46 26.83 16.45
N GLY A 50 0.39 27.66 15.41
CA GLY A 50 0.33 29.14 15.54
C GLY A 50 1.68 29.81 15.81
N ASP A 51 2.79 29.07 15.73
CA ASP A 51 4.17 29.57 15.89
C ASP A 51 4.82 30.06 14.58
N GLY A 52 4.04 30.07 13.49
CA GLY A 52 4.51 30.43 12.15
C GLY A 52 5.32 29.34 11.46
N LEU A 53 5.43 28.14 12.05
CA LEU A 53 6.19 27.01 11.51
C LEU A 53 5.27 25.86 11.07
N ARG A 54 5.71 25.10 10.06
CA ARG A 54 5.09 23.85 9.61
C ARG A 54 6.01 22.70 9.93
N TRP A 55 5.73 22.02 11.05
CA TRP A 55 6.56 20.94 11.57
C TRP A 55 6.36 19.64 10.78
N ALA A 56 7.46 18.95 10.50
CA ALA A 56 7.42 17.62 9.90
C ALA A 56 6.81 16.59 10.87
N ASN A 57 6.02 15.67 10.33
CA ASN A 57 5.47 14.51 11.04
C ASN A 57 6.50 13.36 11.05
N SER A 58 7.63 13.63 11.67
CA SER A 58 8.76 12.72 11.77
C SER A 58 9.41 12.85 13.14
N ASP A 59 10.13 11.83 13.56
CA ASP A 59 10.99 11.91 14.73
C ASP A 59 11.99 13.09 14.55
N PRO A 60 12.05 14.04 15.49
CA PRO A 60 12.82 15.27 15.31
C PRO A 60 14.34 15.08 15.42
N ILE A 61 14.80 13.89 15.82
CA ILE A 61 16.23 13.59 15.99
C ILE A 61 16.75 12.82 14.77
N THR A 62 16.00 11.82 14.33
CA THR A 62 16.41 10.85 13.30
C THR A 62 15.77 11.12 11.94
N GLY A 63 14.68 11.88 11.90
CA GLY A 63 13.90 12.11 10.68
C GLY A 63 13.06 10.90 10.24
N GLN A 64 12.93 9.86 11.06
CA GLN A 64 12.10 8.71 10.73
C GLN A 64 10.62 9.10 10.66
N ALA A 65 9.93 8.62 9.63
CA ALA A 65 8.51 8.92 9.43
C ALA A 65 7.64 8.33 10.56
N ALA A 66 6.74 9.15 11.11
CA ALA A 66 5.85 8.76 12.19
C ALA A 66 4.50 8.24 11.65
N TRP A 67 4.50 7.05 11.04
CA TRP A 67 3.32 6.44 10.40
C TRP A 67 2.21 5.94 11.36
N TYR A 68 2.23 6.33 12.63
CA TYR A 68 1.44 5.69 13.68
C TYR A 68 0.35 6.60 14.28
N ASP A 69 0.40 7.90 14.00
CA ASP A 69 -0.50 8.89 14.61
C ASP A 69 -1.61 9.32 13.63
N LEU A 70 -2.59 8.44 13.46
CA LEU A 70 -3.83 8.77 12.75
C LEU A 70 -5.06 8.48 13.58
N LYS A 71 -5.96 9.46 13.63
CA LYS A 71 -7.33 9.28 14.07
C LYS A 71 -8.23 9.26 12.85
N VAL A 72 -8.96 8.15 12.67
CA VAL A 72 -9.87 7.96 11.55
C VAL A 72 -11.31 7.76 12.04
N SER A 73 -12.27 8.08 11.18
CA SER A 73 -13.67 7.68 11.34
C SER A 73 -13.97 6.65 10.26
N ILE A 74 -14.53 5.51 10.65
CA ILE A 74 -14.82 4.40 9.74
C ILE A 74 -16.32 4.16 9.75
N THR A 75 -16.89 4.05 8.56
CA THR A 75 -18.27 3.66 8.35
C THR A 75 -18.33 2.48 7.38
N LYS A 76 -19.45 1.76 7.37
CA LYS A 76 -19.63 0.64 6.44
C LYS A 76 -19.75 1.20 5.02
N ALA A 77 -18.95 0.67 4.10
CA ALA A 77 -19.02 1.03 2.68
C ALA A 77 -20.39 0.68 2.08
N ASP A 78 -20.84 1.49 1.12
CA ASP A 78 -22.01 1.21 0.31
C ASP A 78 -21.69 0.05 -0.65
N GLN A 79 -22.50 -1.02 -0.60
CA GLN A 79 -22.29 -2.18 -1.47
C GLN A 79 -22.66 -1.89 -2.93
N SER A 80 -23.43 -0.83 -3.21
CA SER A 80 -23.76 -0.40 -4.56
C SER A 80 -22.63 0.36 -5.25
N ASP A 81 -21.63 0.83 -4.49
CA ASP A 81 -20.41 1.47 -4.98
C ASP A 81 -19.17 0.68 -4.56
N PRO A 82 -18.77 -0.36 -5.33
CA PRO A 82 -17.60 -1.18 -5.02
C PRO A 82 -16.28 -0.49 -5.35
N GLY A 83 -16.28 0.80 -5.67
CA GLY A 83 -15.09 1.57 -6.06
C GLY A 83 -14.04 1.63 -4.95
N ILE A 84 -12.77 1.73 -5.36
CA ILE A 84 -11.64 2.01 -4.47
C ILE A 84 -11.25 3.47 -4.67
N TYR A 85 -11.23 4.22 -3.57
CA TYR A 85 -10.98 5.65 -3.60
C TYR A 85 -9.79 6.06 -2.71
N PRO A 86 -9.05 7.11 -3.09
CA PRO A 86 -9.12 7.80 -4.39
C PRO A 86 -8.60 6.91 -5.53
N ASP A 87 -9.28 6.93 -6.69
CA ASP A 87 -8.78 6.27 -7.90
C ASP A 87 -7.79 7.19 -8.61
N PHE A 88 -6.55 6.75 -8.68
CA PHE A 88 -5.49 7.49 -9.37
C PHE A 88 -5.26 6.93 -10.77
N PRO A 89 -4.88 7.77 -11.75
CA PRO A 89 -4.50 7.28 -13.06
C PRO A 89 -3.28 6.35 -12.97
N VAL A 90 -3.22 5.41 -13.92
CA VAL A 90 -2.12 4.46 -14.07
C VAL A 90 -0.80 5.21 -14.21
N ILE A 91 0.21 4.79 -13.45
CA ILE A 91 1.57 5.29 -13.62
C ILE A 91 2.14 4.65 -14.88
N GLU A 92 2.50 5.49 -15.85
CA GLU A 92 3.19 5.01 -17.05
C GLU A 92 4.60 4.56 -16.72
N SER A 93 5.00 3.43 -17.29
CA SER A 93 6.37 2.95 -17.17
C SER A 93 7.28 3.78 -18.08
N PRO A 94 8.47 4.20 -17.62
CA PRO A 94 9.47 4.80 -18.48
C PRO A 94 9.74 3.91 -19.71
N GLY A 95 9.79 4.51 -20.90
CA GLY A 95 9.78 3.79 -22.17
C GLY A 95 10.98 2.87 -22.42
N GLU A 96 12.09 3.10 -21.73
CA GLU A 96 13.34 2.32 -21.88
C GLU A 96 13.34 1.04 -21.01
N LEU A 97 12.40 0.89 -20.08
CA LEU A 97 12.35 -0.29 -19.23
C LEU A 97 11.83 -1.50 -19.99
N VAL A 98 12.56 -2.62 -19.86
CA VAL A 98 12.09 -3.93 -20.32
C VAL A 98 10.78 -4.25 -19.61
N LYS A 99 9.74 -4.60 -20.37
CA LYS A 99 8.47 -5.04 -19.79
C LYS A 99 8.65 -6.39 -19.09
N PRO A 100 8.07 -6.59 -17.90
CA PRO A 100 8.17 -7.87 -17.22
C PRO A 100 7.43 -8.93 -18.03
N ALA A 101 7.95 -10.16 -18.02
CA ALA A 101 7.27 -11.28 -18.64
C ALA A 101 5.88 -11.48 -18.01
N SER A 102 4.88 -11.78 -18.81
CA SER A 102 3.51 -12.06 -18.33
C SER A 102 3.43 -13.31 -17.46
N THR A 103 4.39 -14.22 -17.62
CA THR A 103 4.50 -15.46 -16.85
C THR A 103 5.82 -15.49 -16.10
N VAL A 104 5.76 -15.53 -14.78
CA VAL A 104 6.94 -15.70 -13.92
C VAL A 104 7.32 -17.18 -13.93
N THR A 105 8.45 -17.52 -14.55
CA THR A 105 9.02 -18.87 -14.55
C THR A 105 10.03 -19.08 -13.41
N TYR A 106 10.21 -18.07 -12.54
CA TYR A 106 11.06 -18.19 -11.37
C TYR A 106 10.62 -19.38 -10.52
N GLY A 107 11.58 -20.22 -10.15
CA GLY A 107 11.32 -21.42 -9.37
C GLY A 107 11.02 -22.68 -10.17
N ILE A 108 10.76 -22.60 -11.47
CA ILE A 108 10.61 -23.80 -12.32
C ILE A 108 11.89 -24.64 -12.30
N GLN A 109 13.07 -23.99 -12.30
CA GLN A 109 14.37 -24.66 -12.18
C GLN A 109 14.60 -25.37 -10.84
N PHE A 110 13.84 -25.04 -9.80
CA PHE A 110 13.92 -25.69 -8.48
C PHE A 110 12.87 -26.78 -8.31
N GLN A 111 11.98 -26.99 -9.29
CA GLN A 111 11.01 -28.06 -9.22
C GLN A 111 11.74 -29.39 -9.44
N PRO A 112 11.59 -30.38 -8.53
CA PRO A 112 12.22 -31.68 -8.72
C PRO A 112 11.71 -32.31 -10.00
N THR A 113 12.65 -32.81 -10.82
CA THR A 113 12.28 -33.53 -12.02
C THR A 113 11.66 -34.88 -11.63
N LYS A 114 10.91 -35.52 -12.54
CA LYS A 114 10.26 -36.82 -12.26
C LYS A 114 11.24 -37.92 -11.78
N GLY A 115 12.56 -37.73 -11.93
CA GLY A 115 13.60 -38.65 -11.45
C GLY A 115 14.14 -38.37 -10.04
N ASP A 116 13.86 -37.20 -9.43
CA ASP A 116 14.47 -36.80 -8.15
C ASP A 116 13.68 -37.25 -6.91
N ARG A 117 12.49 -37.85 -7.09
CA ARG A 117 11.66 -38.37 -6.00
C ARG A 117 11.78 -39.90 -5.96
N SER A 118 12.96 -40.40 -5.58
CA SER A 118 13.20 -41.81 -5.25
C SER A 118 13.45 -41.98 -3.77
#